data_AF-A0A3B8MED7-F1
#
_entry.id   AF-A0A3B8MED7-F1
#
_cell.length_a   1.000
_cell.length_b   1.000
_cell.length_c   1.000
_cell.angle_alpha   90.00
_cell.angle_beta   90.00
_cell.angle_gamma   90.00
#
_symmetry.space_group_name_H-M   'P 1'
#
loop_
_entity.id
_entity.type
_entity.pdbx_description
1 polymer ?
#
loop_
_entity_poly.entity_id
_entity_poly.type
_entity_poly.pdbx_seq_one_letter_code
_entity_poly.pdbx_strand_id
1 'polypeptide(L)'
;EITTSDQLYSSPQHPYTQALMSAVPIPQPSRERRRTILTGDVPSPANIPKECPFHPRCPEREDACTRIVPDLLRIEDGHNVACLLRPGQKE
;
A
#
# COMPACT_ATOMS: atom_id res chain seq x y z
N GLU A 1 1.86 -0.14 6.55
CA GLU A 1 2.74 1.05 6.52
C GLU A 1 2.61 1.73 7.87
N ILE A 2 3.73 2.08 8.50
CA ILE A 2 3.78 2.68 9.83
C ILE A 2 4.75 3.85 9.76
N THR A 3 4.22 5.04 9.94
CA THR A 3 4.97 6.31 9.92
C THR A 3 4.13 7.42 10.55
N THR A 4 4.62 8.66 10.53
CA THR A 4 3.89 9.85 10.99
C THR A 4 2.75 10.21 10.03
N SER A 5 1.72 10.90 10.53
CA SER A 5 0.63 11.40 9.67
C SER A 5 1.14 12.24 8.51
N ASP A 6 2.11 13.14 8.78
CA ASP A 6 2.66 14.04 7.77
C ASP A 6 3.36 13.26 6.65
N GLN A 7 4.11 12.20 6.99
CA GLN A 7 4.73 11.32 6.00
C GLN A 7 3.70 10.52 5.19
N LEU A 8 2.62 10.02 5.82
CA LEU A 8 1.54 9.32 5.09
C LEU A 8 0.86 10.22 4.04
N TYR A 9 0.64 11.50 4.36
CA TYR A 9 -0.01 12.43 3.42
C TYR A 9 0.93 12.92 2.32
N SER A 10 2.23 13.05 2.61
CA SER A 10 3.21 13.63 1.69
C SER A 10 3.90 12.60 0.80
N SER A 11 4.23 11.43 1.34
CA SER A 11 5.01 10.39 0.66
C SER A 11 4.55 8.99 1.07
N PRO A 12 3.29 8.59 0.79
CA PRO A 12 2.82 7.24 1.06
C PRO A 12 3.56 6.23 0.17
N GLN A 13 4.08 5.17 0.76
CA GLN A 13 5.02 4.26 0.10
C GLN A 13 4.38 2.93 -0.30
N HIS A 14 3.33 2.49 0.39
CA HIS A 14 2.59 1.29 0.04
C HIS A 14 1.43 1.61 -0.93
N PRO A 15 1.23 0.83 -2.02
CA PRO A 15 0.17 1.11 -3.01
C PRO A 15 -1.24 1.21 -2.41
N TYR A 16 -1.54 0.42 -1.38
CA TYR A 16 -2.77 0.56 -0.59
C TYR A 16 -2.94 1.96 0.03
N THR A 17 -1.91 2.45 0.73
CA THR A 17 -1.92 3.78 1.36
C THR A 17 -2.03 4.87 0.31
N GLN A 18 -1.30 4.76 -0.80
CA GLN A 18 -1.40 5.69 -1.93
C GLN A 18 -2.84 5.77 -2.46
N ALA A 19 -3.51 4.63 -2.60
CA ALA A 19 -4.91 4.60 -3.01
C ALA A 19 -5.84 5.26 -1.98
N LEU A 20 -5.64 5.02 -0.68
CA LEU A 20 -6.39 5.72 0.37
C LEU A 20 -6.19 7.24 0.31
N MET A 21 -4.94 7.69 0.18
CA MET A 21 -4.61 9.12 0.08
C MET A 21 -5.16 9.76 -1.20
N SER A 22 -5.30 8.98 -2.29
CA SER A 22 -5.95 9.44 -3.52
C SER A 22 -7.45 9.70 -3.36
N ALA A 23 -8.11 9.03 -2.40
CA ALA A 23 -9.53 9.18 -2.13
C ALA A 23 -9.86 10.38 -1.23
N VAL A 24 -8.87 11.00 -0.58
CA VAL A 24 -9.04 12.17 0.28
C VAL A 24 -9.54 13.36 -0.56
N PRO A 25 -10.73 13.93 -0.26
CA PRO A 25 -11.25 15.10 -0.97
C PRO A 25 -10.34 16.32 -0.80
N ILE A 26 -10.20 17.11 -1.86
CA ILE A 26 -9.60 18.45 -1.73
C ILE A 26 -10.72 19.44 -1.44
N PRO A 27 -10.59 20.31 -0.40
CA PRO A 27 -11.56 21.35 -0.07
C PRO A 27 -11.48 22.55 -1.03
N GLN A 28 -11.31 22.29 -2.33
CA GLN A 28 -11.32 23.28 -3.40
C GLN A 28 -12.14 22.71 -4.56
N PRO A 29 -13.31 23.29 -4.88
CA PRO A 29 -14.23 22.74 -5.88
C PRO A 29 -13.64 22.57 -7.28
N SER A 30 -12.66 23.41 -7.65
CA SER A 30 -11.99 23.36 -8.95
C SER A 30 -10.85 22.36 -9.03
N ARG A 31 -10.49 21.72 -7.91
CA ARG A 31 -9.29 20.88 -7.82
C ARG A 31 -9.67 19.42 -7.61
N GLU A 32 -9.54 18.63 -8.66
CA GLU A 32 -9.77 17.19 -8.61
C GLU A 32 -8.46 16.44 -8.36
N ARG A 33 -8.49 15.43 -7.47
CA ARG A 33 -7.42 14.43 -7.39
C ARG A 33 -7.71 13.30 -8.36
N ARG A 34 -6.66 12.81 -9.01
CA ARG A 34 -6.71 11.54 -9.73
C ARG A 34 -6.88 10.43 -8.68
N ARG A 35 -8.07 9.83 -8.64
CA ARG A 35 -8.38 8.71 -7.75
C ARG A 35 -7.81 7.41 -8.29
N THR A 36 -7.17 6.64 -7.42
CA THR A 36 -6.82 5.25 -7.69
C THR A 36 -7.99 4.37 -7.26
N ILE A 37 -8.70 3.81 -8.23
CA ILE A 37 -9.80 2.89 -7.97
C ILE A 37 -9.21 1.49 -7.77
N LEU A 38 -9.28 0.99 -6.53
CA LEU A 38 -8.89 -0.39 -6.24
C LEU A 38 -10.01 -1.35 -6.66
N THR A 39 -9.67 -2.31 -7.50
CA THR A 39 -10.58 -3.39 -7.94
C THR A 39 -10.34 -4.67 -7.14
N GLY A 40 -11.31 -5.59 -7.16
CA GLY A 40 -11.22 -6.88 -6.47
C GLY A 40 -11.65 -6.85 -5.00
N ASP A 41 -11.78 -8.04 -4.43
CA ASP A 41 -12.35 -8.24 -3.09
C ASP A 41 -11.31 -8.22 -1.97
N VAL A 42 -11.77 -7.85 -0.77
CA VAL A 42 -10.97 -7.92 0.45
C VAL A 42 -10.86 -9.39 0.87
N PRO A 43 -9.65 -9.92 1.12
CA PRO A 43 -9.50 -11.29 1.58
C PRO A 43 -10.21 -11.50 2.92
N SER A 44 -10.72 -12.71 3.13
CA SER A 44 -11.42 -13.06 4.37
C SER A 44 -10.45 -13.04 5.56
N PRO A 45 -10.79 -12.36 6.68
CA PRO A 45 -9.95 -12.36 7.88
C PRO A 45 -9.87 -13.73 8.56
N ALA A 46 -10.81 -14.65 8.26
CA ALA A 46 -10.77 -16.01 8.79
C ALA A 46 -9.67 -16.88 8.15
N ASN A 47 -9.23 -16.52 6.94
CA ASN A 47 -8.20 -17.24 6.19
C ASN A 47 -7.05 -16.28 5.90
N ILE A 48 -6.10 -16.19 6.83
CA ILE A 48 -4.91 -15.34 6.66
C ILE A 48 -4.11 -15.89 5.46
N PRO A 49 -3.92 -15.10 4.38
CA PRO A 49 -3.13 -15.53 3.22
C PRO A 49 -1.69 -15.83 3.61
N LYS A 50 -1.05 -16.78 2.91
CA LYS A 50 0.38 -17.06 3.05
C LYS A 50 1.23 -16.26 2.06
N GLU A 51 0.58 -15.34 1.36
CA GLU A 51 1.12 -14.40 0.41
C GLU A 51 0.74 -12.96 0.80
N CYS A 52 1.18 -11.95 0.04
CA CYS A 52 0.88 -10.55 0.34
C CYS A 52 -0.64 -10.32 0.37
N PRO A 53 -1.27 -9.98 1.52
CA PRO A 53 -2.74 -9.93 1.62
C PRO A 53 -3.39 -8.91 0.67
N PHE A 54 -2.62 -7.93 0.19
CA PHE A 54 -3.10 -6.90 -0.72
C PHE A 54 -2.94 -7.26 -2.21
N HIS A 55 -2.21 -8.33 -2.56
CA HIS A 55 -1.97 -8.69 -3.96
C HIS A 55 -3.25 -8.84 -4.81
N PRO A 56 -4.44 -9.26 -4.30
CA PRO A 56 -5.63 -9.36 -5.14
C PRO A 56 -6.14 -8.01 -5.65
N ARG A 57 -5.81 -6.93 -4.93
CA ARG A 57 -6.30 -5.56 -5.18
C ARG A 57 -5.19 -4.58 -5.56
N CYS A 58 -3.94 -4.98 -5.45
CA CYS A 58 -2.79 -4.14 -5.72
C CYS A 58 -2.63 -3.86 -7.22
N PRO A 59 -2.65 -2.58 -7.67
CA PRO A 59 -2.46 -2.24 -9.08
C PRO A 59 -1.01 -2.43 -9.55
N GLU A 60 -0.06 -2.47 -8.61
CA GLU A 60 1.37 -2.65 -8.86
C GLU A 60 1.82 -4.09 -8.52
N ARG A 61 0.91 -5.07 -8.49
CA ARG A 61 1.25 -6.45 -8.13
C ARG A 61 2.30 -7.03 -9.09
N GLU A 62 3.32 -7.66 -8.52
CA GLU A 62 4.22 -8.59 -9.21
C GLU A 62 3.95 -10.04 -8.82
N ASP A 63 4.49 -11.00 -9.59
CA ASP A 63 4.27 -12.44 -9.37
C ASP A 63 4.69 -12.89 -7.96
N ALA A 64 5.79 -12.34 -7.43
CA ALA A 64 6.28 -12.64 -6.09
C ALA A 64 5.25 -12.34 -4.99
N CYS A 65 4.40 -11.33 -5.18
CA CYS A 65 3.35 -10.97 -4.22
C CYS A 65 2.30 -12.08 -4.03
N THR A 66 2.19 -13.03 -4.96
CA THR A 66 1.27 -14.18 -4.86
C THR A 66 1.87 -15.36 -4.10
N ARG A 67 3.12 -15.24 -3.63
CA ARG A 67 3.87 -16.34 -2.99
C ARG A 67 4.50 -15.96 -1.67
N ILE A 68 4.77 -14.67 -1.46
CA ILE A 68 5.57 -14.17 -0.34
C ILE A 68 4.76 -13.13 0.45
N VAL A 69 4.77 -13.26 1.77
CA VAL A 69 4.34 -12.19 2.68
C VAL A 69 5.51 -11.23 2.87
N PRO A 70 5.37 -9.93 2.55
CA PRO A 70 6.45 -8.97 2.72
C PRO A 70 6.75 -8.71 4.20
N ASP A 71 8.03 -8.62 4.53
CA ASP A 71 8.48 -8.21 5.87
C ASP A 71 8.22 -6.72 6.08
N LEU A 72 7.88 -6.33 7.32
CA LEU A 72 7.81 -4.92 7.69
C LEU A 72 9.23 -4.37 7.85
N LEU A 73 9.70 -3.61 6.86
CA LEU A 73 11.06 -3.09 6.83
C LEU A 73 11.06 -1.56 6.89
N ARG A 74 12.11 -1.01 7.51
CA ARG A 74 12.37 0.43 7.51
C ARG A 74 12.95 0.85 6.17
N ILE A 75 12.25 1.76 5.48
CA ILE A 75 12.67 2.27 4.16
C ILE A 75 13.23 3.69 4.22
N GLU A 76 12.82 4.47 5.20
CA GLU A 76 13.37 5.78 5.57
C GLU A 76 13.19 5.96 7.09
N ASP A 77 13.74 7.04 7.65
CA ASP A 77 13.66 7.25 9.10
C ASP A 77 12.20 7.40 9.56
N GLY A 78 11.84 6.68 10.62
CA GLY A 78 10.47 6.64 11.14
C GLY A 78 9.43 6.03 10.19
N HIS A 79 9.80 5.40 9.08
CA HIS A 79 8.85 4.89 8.09
C HIS A 79 9.12 3.43 7.74
N ASN A 80 8.18 2.57 8.12
CA ASN A 80 8.23 1.14 7.87
C ASN A 80 7.13 0.68 6.91
N VAL A 81 7.48 -0.16 5.95
CA VAL A 81 6.59 -0.65 4.90
C VAL A 81 6.78 -2.14 4.71
N ALA A 82 5.66 -2.87 4.59
CA ALA A 82 5.62 -4.26 4.19
C ALA A 82 5.16 -4.33 2.72
N CYS A 83 6.10 -4.20 1.77
CA CYS A 83 5.82 -4.23 0.34
C CYS A 83 7.04 -4.76 -0.42
N LEU A 84 6.87 -5.80 -1.24
CA LEU A 84 7.95 -6.42 -2.01
C LEU A 84 8.63 -5.47 -3.01
N LEU A 85 7.93 -4.42 -3.45
CA LEU A 85 8.46 -3.42 -4.37
C LEU A 85 9.39 -2.40 -3.71
N ARG A 86 9.66 -2.53 -2.40
CA ARG A 86 10.52 -1.60 -1.65
C ARG A 86 11.86 -2.24 -1.34
N PRO A 87 12.94 -1.44 -1.28
CA PRO A 87 14.29 -1.97 -1.03
C PRO A 87 14.38 -2.78 0.26
N GLY A 88 15.26 -3.78 0.26
CA GLY A 88 15.59 -4.58 1.44
C GLY A 88 14.68 -5.80 1.68
N GLN A 89 13.61 -5.97 0.89
CA GLN A 89 12.83 -7.20 0.87
C GLN A 89 13.73 -8.34 0.38
N LYS A 90 13.81 -9.44 1.13
CA LYS A 90 14.61 -10.60 0.74
C LYS A 90 13.82 -11.44 -0.26
N GLU A 91 14.49 -11.88 -1.33
CA GLU A 91 13.99 -12.85 -2.31
C GLU A 91 13.78 -14.24 -1.71
#